data_AF-A0A2V9M4I3-F1
#
_entry.id   AF-A0A2V9M4I3-F1
#
_cell.length_a   1.000
_cell.length_b   1.000
_cell.length_c   1.000
_cell.angle_alpha   90.00
_cell.angle_beta   90.00
_cell.angle_gamma   90.00
#
_symmetry.space_group_name_H-M   'P 1'
#
loop_
_entity.id
_entity.type
_entity.pdbx_description
1 polymer ?
#
loop_
_entity_poly.entity_id
_entity_poly.type
_entity_poly.pdbx_seq_one_letter_code
_entity_poly.pdbx_strand_id
1 'polypeptide(L)' 'MAWTTAVTGAPIFEGSQAYVDCKLMKTFDGGSHIIHLGEVVAAHADELQRPLIFYQSRYMGLDSLRPLE' A
#
# COMPACT_ATOMS: atom_id res chain seq x y z
N MET A 1 -16.84 -7.08 6.80
CA MET A 1 -15.69 -6.31 6.27
C MET A 1 -16.25 -5.05 5.67
N ALA A 2 -15.94 -3.90 6.28
CA ALA A 2 -16.38 -2.59 5.81
C ALA A 2 -15.27 -1.93 4.98
N TRP A 3 -15.68 -1.10 4.03
CA TRP A 3 -14.78 -0.37 3.13
C TRP A 3 -15.42 0.98 2.80
N THR A 4 -14.57 1.93 2.44
CA THR A 4 -14.95 3.27 1.98
C THR A 4 -14.29 3.58 0.64
N THR A 5 -14.44 4.79 0.13
CA THR A 5 -13.77 5.25 -1.10
C THR A 5 -13.17 6.64 -0.90
N ALA A 6 -12.26 7.02 -1.79
CA ALA A 6 -11.76 8.39 -1.93
C ALA A 6 -12.17 8.97 -3.29
N VAL A 7 -11.22 9.49 -4.08
CA VAL A 7 -11.47 10.27 -5.30
C VAL A 7 -11.83 9.40 -6.50
N THR A 8 -11.19 8.24 -6.68
CA THR A 8 -11.42 7.39 -7.87
C THR A 8 -12.62 6.45 -7.73
N GLY A 9 -13.15 6.28 -6.52
CA GLY A 9 -14.16 5.27 -6.21
C GLY A 9 -13.60 3.87 -5.97
N ALA A 10 -12.28 3.67 -6.04
CA ALA A 10 -11.66 2.41 -5.65
C ALA A 10 -11.88 2.11 -4.15
N PRO A 11 -12.13 0.84 -3.76
CA PRO A 11 -12.40 0.48 -2.38
C PRO A 11 -11.15 0.59 -1.51
N ILE A 12 -11.30 1.24 -0.37
CA ILE A 12 -10.30 1.37 0.70
C ILE A 12 -10.77 0.51 1.87
N PHE A 13 -9.94 -0.46 2.26
CA PHE A 13 -10.22 -1.29 3.42
C PHE A 13 -10.11 -0.49 4.72
N GLU A 14 -11.13 -0.57 5.57
CA GLU A 14 -11.06 -0.04 6.93
C GLU A 14 -9.95 -0.76 7.72
N GLY A 15 -9.22 0.00 8.53
CA GLY A 15 -8.11 -0.52 9.33
C GLY A 15 -6.79 -0.71 8.58
N SER A 16 -6.69 -0.29 7.32
CA SER A 16 -5.39 -0.19 6.64
C SER A 16 -4.51 0.89 7.29
N GLN A 17 -3.21 0.62 7.45
CA GLN A 17 -2.25 1.61 7.96
C GLN A 17 -2.19 2.84 7.04
N ALA A 18 -2.32 2.66 5.74
CA ALA A 18 -2.31 3.73 4.76
C ALA A 18 -3.04 3.32 3.49
N TYR A 19 -3.48 4.31 2.71
CA TYR A 19 -3.93 4.12 1.34
C TYR A 19 -3.35 5.20 0.43
N VAL A 20 -3.22 4.85 -0.85
CA VAL A 20 -2.94 5.78 -1.95
C VAL A 20 -3.97 5.52 -3.04
N ASP A 21 -4.73 6.55 -3.37
CA ASP A 21 -5.74 6.53 -4.41
C ASP A 21 -5.17 7.22 -5.66
N CYS A 22 -5.15 6.50 -6.77
CA CYS A 22 -4.35 6.88 -7.94
C CYS A 22 -5.14 6.80 -9.24
N LYS A 23 -4.94 7.78 -10.12
CA LYS A 23 -5.33 7.67 -11.54
C LYS A 23 -4.19 7.07 -12.35
N LEU A 24 -4.48 6.09 -13.20
CA LEU A 24 -3.45 5.50 -14.07
C LEU A 24 -2.95 6.54 -15.07
N MET A 25 -1.66 6.88 -14.97
CA MET A 25 -0.99 7.85 -15.84
C MET A 25 -0.29 7.15 -17.01
N LYS A 26 0.44 6.07 -16.75
CA LYS A 26 1.19 5.35 -17.76
C LYS A 26 1.39 3.88 -17.40
N THR A 27 1.58 3.07 -18.43
CA THR A 27 1.89 1.65 -18.31
C THR A 27 3.20 1.36 -19.04
N PHE A 28 4.07 0.53 -18.45
CA PHE A 28 5.33 0.08 -19.06
C PHE A 28 5.40 -1.45 -19.04
N ASP A 29 6.04 -2.02 -20.06
CA ASP A 29 6.39 -3.44 -20.13
C ASP A 29 7.50 -3.76 -19.11
N GLY A 30 7.31 -4.79 -18.29
CA GLY A 30 8.26 -5.32 -17.32
C GLY A 30 8.56 -6.82 -17.53
N GLY A 31 8.34 -7.35 -18.74
CA GLY A 31 8.51 -8.75 -19.09
C GLY A 31 7.37 -9.61 -18.57
N SER A 32 7.57 -10.25 -17.41
CA SER A 32 6.51 -11.06 -16.76
C SER A 32 5.48 -10.24 -15.99
N HIS A 33 5.72 -8.93 -15.85
CA HIS A 33 4.88 -8.00 -15.11
C HIS A 33 4.63 -6.73 -15.93
N ILE A 34 3.62 -5.98 -15.52
CA ILE A 34 3.31 -4.66 -16.05
C ILE A 34 3.58 -3.63 -14.94
N ILE A 35 4.30 -2.56 -15.27
CA ILE A 35 4.53 -1.45 -14.35
C ILE A 35 3.44 -0.40 -14.60
N HIS A 36 2.60 -0.17 -13.59
CA HIS A 36 1.60 0.90 -13.61
C HIS A 36 2.14 2.13 -12.85
N LEU A 37 2.25 3.25 -13.56
CA LEU A 37 2.54 4.56 -12.97
C LEU A 37 1.23 5.29 -12.72
N GLY A 38 0.93 5.57 -11.46
CA GLY A 38 -0.27 6.29 -11.05
C GLY A 38 0.04 7.70 -10.54
N GLU A 39 -0.81 8.66 -10.89
CA GLU A 39 -0.86 9.98 -10.26
C GLU A 39 -1.67 9.87 -8.96
N VAL A 40 -1.06 10.25 -7.83
CA VAL A 40 -1.73 10.23 -6.52
C VAL A 40 -2.76 11.37 -6.47
N VAL A 41 -4.03 11.03 -6.29
CA VAL A 41 -5.14 11.99 -6.22
C VAL A 41 -5.75 12.07 -4.82
N ALA A 42 -5.50 11.09 -3.95
CA ALA A 42 -5.73 11.17 -2.51
C ALA A 42 -4.81 10.17 -1.78
N ALA A 43 -4.46 10.48 -0.53
CA ALA A 43 -3.69 9.57 0.31
C ALA A 43 -3.97 9.84 1.78
N HIS A 44 -3.78 8.83 2.61
CA HIS A 44 -3.82 8.94 4.07
C HIS A 44 -2.87 7.92 4.69
N ALA A 45 -2.37 8.24 5.88
CA ALA A 45 -1.62 7.34 6.73
C ALA A 45 -2.09 7.50 8.19
N ASP A 46 -2.31 6.37 8.85
CA ASP A 46 -2.51 6.25 10.29
C ASP A 46 -1.15 5.97 10.95
N GLU A 47 -0.57 7.00 11.57
CA GLU A 47 0.73 6.92 12.24
C GLU A 47 0.72 6.04 13.50
N LEU A 48 -0.46 5.70 14.03
CA LEU A 48 -0.58 4.84 15.21
C LEU A 48 -0.45 3.36 14.84
N GLN A 49 -0.79 2.99 13.60
CA GLN A 49 -0.66 1.62 13.14
C GLN A 49 0.78 1.22 12.84
N ARG A 50 1.10 -0.04 13.13
CA ARG A 50 2.41 -0.64 12.83
C ARG A 50 2.37 -1.33 11.45
N PRO A 51 3.44 -1.23 10.65
CA PRO A 51 3.46 -1.82 9.31
C PRO A 51 3.53 -3.35 9.40
N LEU A 52 2.84 -4.01 8.47
CA LEU A 52 3.02 -5.44 8.20
C LEU A 52 4.27 -5.61 7.34
N ILE A 53 5.18 -6.47 7.78
CA ILE A 53 6.42 -6.77 7.06
C ILE A 53 6.29 -8.13 6.41
N PHE A 54 6.72 -8.24 5.15
CA PHE A 54 6.84 -9.49 4.44
C PHE A 54 8.30 -9.69 4.00
N TYR A 55 8.96 -10.72 4.54
CA TYR A 55 10.33 -11.07 4.21
C TYR A 55 10.55 -12.57 4.32
N GLN A 56 11.32 -13.14 3.39
CA GLN A 56 11.55 -14.59 3.26
C GLN A 56 10.25 -15.42 3.34
N SER A 57 9.24 -15.00 2.58
CA SER A 57 7.94 -15.67 2.52
C SER A 57 7.20 -15.75 3.86
N ARG A 58 7.48 -14.84 4.80
CA ARG A 58 6.85 -14.81 6.12
C ARG A 58 6.36 -13.41 6.47
N TYR A 59 5.21 -13.37 7.15
CA TYR A 59 4.66 -12.16 7.76
C TYR A 59 5.28 -11.92 9.12
N MET A 60 5.62 -10.66 9.40
CA MET A 60 6.29 -10.21 10.61
C MET A 60 5.80 -8.82 11.01
N GLY A 61 5.83 -8.52 12.31
CA GLY A 61 5.63 -7.16 12.82
C GLY A 61 6.96 -6.41 12.87
N LEU A 62 6.91 -5.08 12.80
CA LEU A 62 8.10 -4.23 12.93
C LEU A 62 8.91 -4.52 14.21
N ASP A 63 8.23 -4.82 15.31
CA ASP A 63 8.86 -5.12 16.61
C ASP A 63 9.71 -6.40 16.60
N SER A 64 9.56 -7.26 15.58
CA SER A 64 10.38 -8.47 15.41
C SER A 64 11.71 -8.22 14.68
N LEU A 65 11.88 -7.04 14.08
CA LEU A 65 13.13 -6.65 13.44
C LEU A 65 14.11 -6.13 14.49
N ARG A 66 15.36 -6.59 14.38
CA ARG A 66 16.48 -5.99 15.12
C ARG A 66 17.04 -4.82 14.30
N PRO A 67 17.33 -3.66 14.93
CA PRO A 67 18.06 -2.60 14.26
C PRO A 67 19.38 -3.11 13.69
N LEU A 68 19.76 -2.61 12.52
CA LEU A 68 21.11 -2.79 12.01
C LEU A 68 22.04 -1.93 12.88
N GLU A 69 23.13 -2.53 13.38
CA GLU A 69 24.20 -1.80 14.08
C GLU A 69 24.92 -0.81 13.15
#